data_AF-A0A397V2T4-F1
#
_entry.id   AF-A0A397V2T4-F1
#
_cell.length_a   1.000
_cell.length_b   1.000
_cell.length_c   1.000
_cell.angle_alpha   90.00
_cell.angle_beta   90.00
_cell.angle_gamma   90.00
#
_symmetry.space_group_name_H-M   'P 1'
#
loop_
_entity.id
_entity.type
_entity.pdbx_description
1 polymer ?
#
loop_
_entity_poly.entity_id
_entity_poly.type
_entity_poly.pdbx_seq_one_letter_code
_entity_poly.pdbx_strand_id
1 'polypeptide(L)'
;MSTADLTNDPPATMSYKSSFSYKNDNINVIYVDNNIQIRIERVTSDVARVYFVNNRGRQIQVPANTIFRNTTNNQNEPIHNNSFYITWVPNYILFHNGAEIFKLENQKQQAIKGAIDLETDVIQQ
;
A
#
# COMPACT_ATOMS: atom_id res chain seq x y z
N MET A 1 5.35 -18.52 43.03
CA MET A 1 4.74 -17.26 42.56
C MET A 1 5.69 -16.69 41.52
N SER A 2 5.44 -16.95 40.24
CA SER A 2 4.75 -16.05 39.26
C SER A 2 5.59 -14.78 39.03
N THR A 3 6.00 -14.43 37.82
CA THR A 3 5.15 -14.28 36.62
C THR A 3 5.88 -14.60 35.32
N ALA A 4 5.06 -15.08 34.37
CA ALA A 4 5.40 -15.47 33.01
C ALA A 4 6.20 -14.42 32.21
N ASP A 5 7.11 -14.96 31.42
CA ASP A 5 7.88 -14.29 30.37
C ASP A 5 6.95 -13.85 29.24
N LEU A 6 7.22 -12.66 28.73
CA LEU A 6 6.44 -11.95 27.76
C LEU A 6 6.44 -12.73 26.44
N THR A 7 5.28 -13.20 26.00
CA THR A 7 5.10 -13.69 24.63
C THR A 7 5.34 -12.51 23.68
N ASN A 8 6.57 -12.42 23.17
CA ASN A 8 6.91 -11.68 21.98
C ASN A 8 6.23 -12.36 20.80
N ASP A 9 4.92 -12.17 20.65
CA ASP A 9 4.26 -12.49 19.40
C ASP A 9 4.86 -11.57 18.33
N PRO A 10 5.47 -12.11 17.26
CA PRO A 10 5.88 -11.29 16.14
C PRO A 10 4.66 -10.53 15.62
N PRO A 11 4.80 -9.26 15.19
CA PRO A 11 3.67 -8.50 14.67
C PRO A 11 3.01 -9.33 13.56
N ALA A 12 1.69 -9.54 13.71
CA ALA A 12 0.91 -10.38 12.81
C ALA A 12 1.25 -10.04 11.35
N THR A 13 1.77 -11.02 10.62
CA THR A 13 2.15 -10.85 9.22
C THR A 13 0.88 -10.56 8.40
N MET A 14 0.85 -9.42 7.71
CA MET A 14 -0.27 -9.10 6.82
C MET A 14 -0.30 -10.07 5.63
N SER A 15 -1.46 -10.65 5.36
CA SER A 15 -1.67 -11.52 4.20
C SER A 15 -1.83 -10.72 2.90
N TYR A 16 -1.34 -11.27 1.79
CA TYR A 16 -1.59 -10.73 0.46
C TYR A 16 -3.10 -10.62 0.17
N LYS A 17 -3.53 -9.48 -0.39
CA LYS A 17 -4.93 -9.23 -0.76
C LYS A 17 -5.14 -8.94 -2.25
N SER A 18 -4.31 -8.08 -2.85
CA SER A 18 -4.41 -7.66 -4.25
C SER A 18 -3.15 -6.87 -4.67
N SER A 19 -3.13 -6.37 -5.90
CA SER A 19 -2.07 -5.50 -6.44
C SER A 19 -2.63 -4.20 -7.01
N PHE A 20 -1.81 -3.15 -6.97
CA PHE A 20 -2.03 -1.87 -7.64
C PHE A 20 -1.08 -1.69 -8.81
N SER A 21 -1.57 -1.13 -9.91
CA SER A 21 -0.79 -0.92 -11.13
C SER A 21 -0.69 0.56 -11.46
N TYR A 22 0.54 1.04 -11.66
CA TYR A 22 0.83 2.37 -12.20
C TYR A 22 0.67 2.45 -13.73
N LYS A 23 0.19 1.39 -14.40
CA LYS A 23 0.09 1.32 -15.86
C LYS A 23 -1.31 1.56 -16.41
N ASN A 24 -2.34 1.35 -15.61
CA ASN A 24 -3.74 1.51 -16.02
C ASN A 24 -4.43 2.58 -15.18
N ASP A 25 -5.62 2.97 -15.61
CA ASP A 25 -6.41 4.02 -14.95
C ASP A 25 -7.45 3.43 -13.97
N ASN A 26 -7.24 2.18 -13.53
CA ASN A 26 -8.12 1.56 -12.57
C ASN A 26 -7.93 2.21 -11.19
N ILE A 27 -9.04 2.44 -10.50
CA ILE A 27 -9.03 2.88 -9.11
C ILE A 27 -9.12 1.65 -8.22
N ASN A 28 -8.10 1.42 -7.42
CA ASN A 28 -8.12 0.37 -6.41
C ASN A 28 -8.82 0.85 -5.15
N VAL A 29 -9.68 0.00 -4.60
CA VAL A 29 -10.51 0.32 -3.43
C VAL A 29 -10.16 -0.62 -2.29
N ILE A 30 -9.85 -0.04 -1.14
CA ILE A 30 -9.61 -0.73 0.12
C ILE A 30 -10.73 -0.32 1.08
N TYR A 31 -11.53 -1.28 1.52
CA TYR A 31 -12.59 -1.05 2.50
C TYR A 31 -12.00 -1.10 3.90
N VAL A 32 -12.02 0.03 4.62
CA VAL A 32 -11.53 0.12 6.00
C VAL A 32 -12.65 -0.25 6.97
N ASP A 33 -13.83 0.31 6.74
CA ASP A 33 -15.07 -0.02 7.43
C ASP A 33 -16.29 0.26 6.52
N ASN A 34 -17.51 0.19 7.07
CA ASN A 34 -18.75 0.42 6.33
C ASN A 34 -18.92 1.84 5.77
N ASN A 35 -18.16 2.81 6.29
CA ASN A 35 -18.32 4.23 6.01
C ASN A 35 -17.11 4.85 5.31
N ILE A 36 -15.93 4.23 5.39
CA ILE A 36 -14.67 4.77 4.87
C ILE A 36 -14.01 3.76 3.93
N GLN A 37 -13.67 4.25 2.74
CA GLN A 37 -12.82 3.55 1.79
C GLN A 37 -11.55 4.36 1.54
N ILE A 38 -10.46 3.66 1.28
CA ILE A 38 -9.23 4.23 0.75
C ILE A 38 -9.18 3.89 -0.73
N ARG A 39 -8.90 4.89 -1.56
CA ARG A 39 -8.73 4.75 -3.00
C ARG A 39 -7.32 5.04 -3.40
N ILE A 40 -6.81 4.24 -4.34
CA ILE A 40 -5.50 4.40 -4.95
C ILE A 40 -5.73 4.54 -6.44
N GLU A 41 -5.36 5.68 -7.01
CA GLU A 41 -5.49 5.96 -8.43
C GLU A 41 -4.18 6.47 -9.01
N ARG A 42 -3.93 6.12 -10.26
CA ARG A 42 -2.77 6.59 -11.02
C ARG A 42 -2.90 8.09 -11.30
N VAL A 43 -1.81 8.83 -11.09
CA VAL A 43 -1.68 10.24 -11.52
C VAL A 43 -0.76 10.33 -12.75
N THR A 44 0.39 9.66 -12.69
CA THR A 44 1.35 9.54 -13.80
C THR A 44 1.84 8.09 -13.91
N SER A 45 2.81 7.82 -14.79
CA SER A 45 3.48 6.50 -14.86
C SER A 45 4.19 6.10 -13.57
N ASP A 46 4.51 7.07 -12.71
CA ASP A 46 5.37 6.86 -11.55
C ASP A 46 4.76 7.35 -10.25
N VAL A 47 3.65 8.10 -10.31
CA VAL A 47 2.98 8.70 -9.16
C VAL A 47 1.54 8.21 -9.08
N ALA A 48 1.14 7.81 -7.88
CA ALA A 48 -0.24 7.50 -7.54
C ALA A 48 -0.71 8.35 -6.37
N ARG A 49 -2.01 8.56 -6.31
CA ARG A 49 -2.68 9.31 -5.26
C ARG A 49 -3.45 8.35 -4.37
N VAL A 50 -3.28 8.49 -3.06
CA VAL A 50 -4.02 7.76 -2.04
C VAL A 50 -4.93 8.73 -1.29
N TYR A 51 -6.22 8.46 -1.29
CA TYR A 51 -7.22 9.35 -0.70
C TYR A 51 -8.38 8.60 -0.05
N PHE A 52 -9.08 9.27 0.85
CA PHE A 52 -10.18 8.69 1.61
C PHE A 52 -11.51 9.16 1.03
N VAL A 53 -12.48 8.26 0.94
CA VAL A 53 -13.85 8.58 0.54
C VAL A 53 -14.85 8.01 1.55
N ASN A 54 -16.01 8.65 1.65
CA ASN A 54 -17.13 8.10 2.40
C ASN A 54 -17.93 7.06 1.60
N ASN A 55 -18.95 6.45 2.23
CA ASN A 55 -19.88 5.51 1.60
C ASN A 55 -20.72 6.08 0.43
N ARG A 56 -20.66 7.39 0.17
CA ARG A 56 -21.26 8.05 -1.01
C ARG A 56 -20.23 8.32 -2.11
N GLY A 57 -19.01 7.81 -1.95
CA GLY A 57 -17.90 8.01 -2.90
C GLY A 57 -17.33 9.44 -2.92
N ARG A 58 -17.69 10.30 -1.95
CA ARG A 58 -17.14 11.66 -1.87
C ARG A 58 -15.84 11.66 -1.09
N GLN A 59 -14.82 12.34 -1.61
CA GLN A 59 -13.56 12.54 -0.90
C GLN A 59 -13.81 13.24 0.44
N ILE A 60 -13.15 12.73 1.48
CA ILE A 60 -13.17 13.29 2.84
C ILE A 60 -11.76 13.73 3.23
N GLN A 61 -11.67 14.43 4.37
CA GLN A 61 -10.39 14.71 5.00
C GLN A 61 -9.68 13.40 5.36
N VAL A 62 -8.35 13.41 5.32
CA VAL A 62 -7.57 12.31 5.88
C VAL A 62 -7.95 12.20 7.37
N PRO A 63 -8.40 11.03 7.84
CA PRO A 63 -8.77 10.86 9.24
C PRO A 63 -7.64 11.27 10.19
N ALA A 64 -8.00 11.81 11.35
CA ALA A 64 -7.01 12.14 12.38
C ALA A 64 -6.20 10.90 12.78
N ASN A 65 -4.94 11.11 13.19
CA ASN A 65 -4.01 10.04 13.56
C ASN A 65 -3.74 9.01 12.46
N THR A 66 -3.92 9.39 11.19
CA THR A 66 -3.46 8.62 10.05
C THR A 66 -2.03 9.00 9.70
N ILE A 67 -1.17 8.00 9.57
CA ILE A 67 0.22 8.15 9.14
C ILE A 67 0.43 7.25 7.94
N PHE A 68 0.92 7.77 6.83
CA PHE A 68 1.38 6.94 5.72
C PHE A 68 2.90 7.01 5.67
N ARG A 69 3.56 5.88 5.90
CA ARG A 69 5.02 5.81 6.02
C ARG A 69 5.63 5.11 4.82
N ASN A 70 6.61 5.74 4.22
CA ASN A 70 7.56 5.12 3.31
C ASN A 70 8.55 4.28 4.12
N THR A 71 8.47 2.96 3.98
CA THR A 71 9.30 2.04 4.77
C THR A 71 10.68 1.81 4.17
N THR A 72 10.93 2.30 2.95
CA THR A 72 12.26 2.24 2.33
C THR A 72 13.23 3.25 2.93
N ASN A 73 12.75 4.46 3.26
CA ASN A 73 13.57 5.52 3.88
C ASN A 73 13.11 5.93 5.29
N ASN A 74 12.09 5.26 5.84
CA ASN A 74 11.50 5.50 7.15
C ASN A 74 10.96 6.94 7.35
N GLN A 75 10.45 7.56 6.28
CA GLN A 75 9.84 8.89 6.33
C GLN A 75 8.32 8.81 6.21
N ASN A 76 7.62 9.75 6.86
CA ASN A 76 6.18 9.87 6.71
C ASN A 76 5.88 10.71 5.46
N GLU A 77 4.97 10.23 4.62
CA GLU A 77 4.51 10.95 3.45
C GLU A 77 3.62 12.14 3.87
N PRO A 78 3.90 13.35 3.36
CA PRO A 78 3.09 14.52 3.67
C PRO A 78 1.70 14.44 3.06
N ILE A 79 0.73 15.05 3.74
CA ILE A 79 -0.62 15.23 3.21
C ILE A 79 -0.60 16.47 2.30
N HIS A 80 -1.07 16.29 1.06
CA HIS A 80 -1.26 17.36 0.08
C HIS A 80 -2.70 17.30 -0.46
N ASN A 81 -3.47 18.37 -0.28
CA ASN A 81 -4.87 18.46 -0.74
C ASN A 81 -5.74 17.26 -0.32
N ASN A 82 -5.70 16.90 0.97
CA ASN A 82 -6.38 15.73 1.56
C ASN A 82 -6.02 14.40 0.91
N SER A 83 -4.78 14.24 0.47
CA SER A 83 -4.31 13.02 -0.17
C SER A 83 -2.84 12.82 0.13
N PHE A 84 -2.39 11.57 -0.01
CA PHE A 84 -0.98 11.24 -0.08
C PHE A 84 -0.60 10.99 -1.54
N TYR A 85 0.65 11.25 -1.88
CA TYR A 85 1.21 10.90 -3.17
C TYR A 85 2.34 9.92 -2.94
N ILE A 86 2.31 8.82 -3.68
CA ILE A 86 3.30 7.74 -3.58
C ILE A 86 3.91 7.46 -4.94
N THR A 87 5.09 6.88 -4.92
CA THR A 87 5.79 6.47 -6.14
C THR A 87 5.92 4.96 -6.22
N TRP A 88 6.20 4.43 -7.42
CA TRP A 88 6.24 2.98 -7.63
C TRP A 88 7.45 2.27 -6.99
N VAL A 89 8.52 3.00 -6.67
CA VAL A 89 9.79 2.41 -6.18
C VAL A 89 9.70 1.96 -4.71
N PRO A 90 9.20 2.79 -3.77
CA PRO A 90 9.26 2.46 -2.35
C PRO A 90 8.17 1.50 -1.90
N ASN A 91 8.36 0.98 -0.68
CA ASN A 91 7.34 0.28 0.07
C ASN A 91 6.63 1.27 1.01
N TYR A 92 5.36 1.01 1.31
CA TYR A 92 4.56 1.88 2.17
C TYR A 92 3.71 1.11 3.17
N ILE A 93 3.48 1.70 4.35
CA ILE A 93 2.53 1.20 5.35
C ILE A 93 1.65 2.35 5.81
N LEU A 94 0.32 2.16 5.74
CA LEU A 94 -0.64 3.10 6.30
C LEU A 94 -1.05 2.66 7.70
N PHE A 95 -0.91 3.58 8.66
CA PHE A 95 -1.33 3.42 10.04
C PHE A 95 -2.55 4.31 10.33
N HIS A 96 -3.44 3.84 11.19
CA HIS A 96 -4.51 4.65 11.76
C HIS A 96 -4.66 4.31 13.24
N ASN A 97 -4.63 5.32 14.11
CA ASN A 97 -4.62 5.14 15.57
C ASN A 97 -3.53 4.17 16.07
N GLY A 98 -2.37 4.17 15.42
CA GLY A 98 -1.23 3.30 15.75
C GLY A 98 -1.32 1.87 15.20
N ALA A 99 -2.45 1.44 14.64
CA ALA A 99 -2.60 0.12 14.02
C ALA A 99 -2.26 0.17 12.52
N GLU A 100 -1.57 -0.86 12.02
CA GLU A 100 -1.33 -1.02 10.57
C GLU A 100 -2.64 -1.41 9.87
N ILE A 101 -3.03 -0.66 8.84
CA ILE A 101 -4.27 -0.90 8.07
C ILE A 101 -3.99 -1.67 6.78
N PHE A 102 -3.00 -1.25 6.01
CA PHE A 102 -2.52 -1.99 4.83
C PHE A 102 -1.06 -1.66 4.51
N LYS A 103 -0.44 -2.52 3.70
CA LYS A 103 0.90 -2.32 3.13
C LYS A 103 0.85 -2.29 1.60
N LEU A 104 1.72 -1.49 1.01
CA LEU A 104 2.07 -1.57 -0.40
C LEU A 104 3.50 -2.05 -0.48
N GLU A 105 3.66 -3.27 -0.98
CA GLU A 105 4.96 -3.91 -1.14
C GLU A 105 5.33 -3.93 -2.63
N ASN A 106 6.43 -3.29 -2.97
CA ASN A 106 7.02 -3.39 -4.30
C ASN A 106 7.55 -4.82 -4.47
N GLN A 107 6.96 -5.53 -5.43
CA GLN A 107 7.30 -6.92 -5.72
C GLN A 107 8.67 -7.07 -6.40
N LYS A 108 9.31 -5.98 -6.85
CA LYS A 108 10.57 -5.97 -7.60
C LYS A 108 10.59 -6.96 -8.77
N GLN A 109 9.46 -7.07 -9.46
CA GLN A 109 9.30 -7.95 -10.60
C GLN A 109 9.26 -7.15 -11.90
N GLN A 110 9.94 -7.66 -12.93
CA GLN A 110 9.83 -7.18 -14.30
C GLN A 110 9.29 -8.32 -15.16
N ALA A 111 8.35 -8.00 -16.04
CA ALA A 111 7.88 -8.96 -17.03
C ALA A 111 8.88 -8.99 -18.19
N ILE A 112 9.36 -10.19 -18.55
CA ILE A 112 10.15 -10.40 -19.76
C ILE A 112 9.16 -10.50 -20.93
N LYS A 113 9.39 -9.71 -21.98
CA LYS A 113 8.65 -9.77 -23.24
C LYS A 113 9.65 -9.84 -24.38
N GLY A 114 9.48 -10.78 -25.29
CA GLY A 114 10.36 -10.98 -26.44
C GLY A 114 9.63 -11.45 -27.68
N ALA A 115 10.43 -11.74 -28.70
CA ALA A 115 9.96 -12.34 -29.94
C ALA A 115 9.42 -13.77 -29.71
N ILE A 116 8.72 -14.31 -30.70
CA ILE A 116 8.00 -15.59 -30.58
C ILE A 116 8.93 -16.79 -30.32
N ASP A 117 10.20 -16.64 -30.71
CA ASP A 117 11.28 -17.61 -30.58
C ASP A 117 12.15 -17.36 -29.34
N LEU A 118 11.81 -16.38 -28.49
CA LEU A 118 12.52 -16.16 -27.23
C LEU A 118 12.15 -17.25 -26.22
N GLU A 119 13.13 -18.04 -25.80
CA GLU A 119 13.01 -18.98 -24.69
C GLU A 119 13.43 -18.31 -23.38
N THR A 120 12.75 -18.65 -22.29
CA THR A 120 13.07 -18.20 -20.93
C THR A 120 13.15 -19.39 -20.00
N ASP A 121 14.10 -19.39 -19.08
CA ASP A 121 14.26 -20.41 -18.05
C ASP A 121 14.52 -19.76 -16.68
N VAL A 122 14.26 -20.49 -15.60
CA VAL A 122 14.51 -20.07 -14.22
C VAL A 122 15.36 -21.12 -13.54
N ILE A 123 16.62 -20.78 -13.28
CA ILE A 123 17.52 -21.62 -12.49
C ILE A 123 17.27 -21.32 -11.01
N GLN A 124 16.83 -22.33 -10.25
CA GLN A 124 16.72 -22.25 -8.80
C GLN A 124 18.09 -22.57 -8.17
N GLN A 125 18.52 -21.73 -7.22
CA GLN A 125 19.74 -21.94 -6.42
C GLN A 125 19.40 -22.53 -5.06
#